data_AF-A0A6G3R867-F1
#
_entry.id   AF-A0A6G3R867-F1
#
_cell.length_a   1.000
_cell.length_b   1.000
_cell.length_c   1.000
_cell.angle_alpha   90.00
_cell.angle_beta   90.00
_cell.angle_gamma   90.00
#
_symmetry.space_group_name_H-M   'P 1'
#
loop_
_entity.id
_entity.type
_entity.pdbx_description
1 polymer ?
#
loop_
_entity_poly.entity_id
_entity_poly.type
_entity_poly.pdbx_seq_one_letter_code
_entity_poly.pdbx_strand_id
1 'polypeptide(L)'
;MPTPYGSRGGMAFSAEELRVLRRALGLALHPSPVRDEDVQDCLRLAESVDEAVREGARLRAFLVADLARYRAALPGTAAGYLALLDDVLSGGYQPTPDDLAALRALRGNATAAALLDRCRGIAERAVR
;
A
#
# COMPACT_ATOMS: atom_id res chain seq x y z
N MET A 1 -14.71 -15.82 8.88
CA MET A 1 -14.42 -14.37 8.97
C MET A 1 -12.91 -14.18 8.93
N PRO A 2 -12.31 -13.76 7.82
CA PRO A 2 -10.90 -13.41 7.82
C PRO A 2 -10.73 -12.08 8.57
N THR A 3 -9.70 -12.02 9.42
CA THR A 3 -9.43 -10.91 10.34
C THR A 3 -8.97 -9.65 9.59
N PRO A 4 -9.38 -8.44 10.03
CA PRO A 4 -8.93 -7.19 9.44
C PRO A 4 -7.51 -6.90 9.93
N TYR A 5 -6.53 -6.92 9.03
CA TYR A 5 -5.17 -6.57 9.40
C TYR A 5 -5.06 -5.06 9.63
N GLY A 6 -4.88 -4.68 10.90
CA GLY A 6 -4.34 -3.38 11.28
C GLY A 6 -2.89 -3.24 10.82
N SER A 7 -2.45 -2.00 10.64
CA SER A 7 -1.24 -1.57 9.92
C SER A 7 0.13 -2.07 10.43
N ARG A 8 0.22 -3.13 11.24
CA ARG A 8 1.49 -3.77 11.67
C ARG A 8 1.34 -5.28 11.83
N GLY A 9 1.80 -6.05 10.84
CA GLY A 9 2.41 -7.37 11.07
C GLY A 9 1.54 -8.63 11.08
N GLY A 10 0.34 -8.64 10.47
CA GLY A 10 -0.38 -9.89 10.22
C GLY A 10 -0.19 -10.38 8.77
N MET A 11 -0.07 -11.70 8.57
CA MET A 11 0.12 -12.29 7.23
C MET A 11 -1.11 -12.02 6.36
N ALA A 12 -0.93 -11.46 5.16
CA ALA A 12 -2.03 -11.12 4.24
C ALA A 12 -2.90 -12.32 3.79
N PHE A 13 -2.41 -13.54 4.01
CA PHE A 13 -3.10 -14.79 3.69
C PHE A 13 -3.25 -15.66 4.94
N SER A 14 -4.38 -16.36 5.02
CA SER A 14 -4.57 -17.47 5.94
C SER A 14 -3.71 -18.67 5.56
N ALA A 15 -3.51 -19.58 6.51
CA ALA A 15 -2.77 -20.83 6.25
C ALA A 15 -3.40 -21.67 5.13
N GLU A 16 -4.72 -21.59 4.93
CA GLU A 16 -5.40 -22.34 3.88
C GLU A 16 -5.18 -21.72 2.51
N GLU A 17 -5.32 -20.39 2.39
CA GLU A 17 -5.03 -19.67 1.15
C GLU A 17 -3.57 -19.86 0.73
N LEU A 18 -2.62 -19.90 1.67
CA LEU A 18 -1.22 -20.21 1.37
C LEU A 18 -1.02 -21.64 0.84
N ARG A 19 -1.80 -22.63 1.31
CA ARG A 19 -1.74 -23.99 0.78
C ARG A 19 -2.28 -24.06 -0.64
N VAL A 20 -3.38 -23.36 -0.91
CA VAL A 20 -3.96 -23.25 -2.26
C VAL A 20 -2.99 -22.54 -3.20
N LEU A 21 -2.41 -21.42 -2.79
CA LEU A 21 -1.41 -20.68 -3.57
C LEU A 21 -0.19 -21.53 -3.91
N ARG A 22 0.38 -22.23 -2.91
CA ARG A 22 1.52 -23.13 -3.12
C ARG A 22 1.20 -24.23 -4.13
N ARG A 23 -0.01 -24.79 -4.08
CA ARG A 23 -0.47 -25.82 -5.02
C ARG A 23 -0.60 -25.25 -6.43
N ALA A 24 -1.26 -24.08 -6.58
CA ALA A 24 -1.41 -23.39 -7.86
C ALA A 24 -0.04 -23.11 -8.51
N LEU A 25 0.94 -22.65 -7.73
CA LEU A 25 2.31 -22.44 -8.18
C LEU A 25 2.99 -23.75 -8.61
N GLY A 26 2.81 -24.84 -7.85
CA GLY A 26 3.32 -26.16 -8.22
C GLY A 26 2.77 -26.65 -9.57
N LEU A 27 1.47 -26.45 -9.81
CA LEU A 27 0.82 -26.79 -11.07
C LEU A 27 1.30 -25.92 -12.24
N ALA A 28 1.56 -24.63 -12.01
CA ALA A 28 2.09 -23.73 -13.03
C ALA A 28 3.53 -24.10 -13.44
N LEU A 29 4.35 -24.58 -12.49
CA LEU A 29 5.72 -25.01 -12.74
C LEU A 29 5.80 -26.43 -13.35
N HIS A 30 4.88 -27.31 -12.96
CA HIS A 30 4.83 -28.70 -13.40
C HIS A 30 3.39 -29.09 -13.78
N PRO A 31 2.98 -28.82 -15.04
CA PRO A 31 1.62 -29.11 -15.47
C PRO A 31 1.29 -30.60 -15.37
N SER A 32 0.24 -30.92 -14.63
CA SER A 32 -0.34 -32.26 -14.51
C SER A 32 -1.86 -32.17 -14.55
N PRO A 33 -2.59 -33.27 -14.80
CA PRO A 33 -4.04 -33.31 -14.61
C PRO A 33 -4.42 -32.86 -13.19
N VAL A 34 -5.48 -32.08 -13.07
CA VAL A 34 -5.95 -31.47 -11.82
C VAL A 34 -7.41 -31.85 -11.60
N ARG A 35 -7.82 -32.04 -10.35
CA ARG A 35 -9.23 -32.27 -10.00
C ARG A 35 -10.02 -30.97 -10.11
N ASP A 36 -11.28 -31.05 -10.51
CA ASP A 36 -12.14 -29.87 -10.63
C ASP A 36 -12.23 -29.07 -9.32
N GLU A 37 -12.24 -29.74 -8.16
CA GLU A 37 -12.20 -29.11 -6.84
C GLU A 37 -10.97 -28.21 -6.64
N ASP A 38 -9.78 -28.71 -7.00
CA ASP A 38 -8.54 -27.94 -6.86
C ASP A 38 -8.53 -26.72 -7.80
N VAL A 39 -9.15 -26.83 -8.99
CA VAL A 39 -9.33 -25.71 -9.91
C VAL A 39 -10.28 -24.66 -9.32
N GLN A 40 -11.41 -25.10 -8.75
CA GLN A 40 -12.36 -24.19 -8.08
C GLN A 40 -11.73 -23.47 -6.89
N ASP A 41 -10.88 -24.15 -6.11
CA ASP A 41 -10.14 -23.53 -5.01
C ASP A 41 -9.18 -22.44 -5.49
N CYS A 42 -8.47 -22.69 -6.60
CA CYS A 42 -7.59 -21.69 -7.21
C CYS A 42 -8.38 -20.48 -7.73
N LEU A 43 -9.54 -20.69 -8.35
CA LEU A 43 -10.40 -19.61 -8.84
C LEU A 43 -10.93 -18.76 -7.68
N ARG A 44 -11.41 -19.38 -6.60
CA ARG A 44 -11.87 -18.65 -5.40
C ARG A 44 -10.75 -17.85 -4.74
N LEU A 45 -9.54 -18.40 -4.69
CA LEU A 45 -8.38 -17.66 -4.20
C LEU A 45 -8.05 -16.47 -5.11
N ALA A 46 -8.10 -16.65 -6.43
CA ALA A 46 -7.86 -15.56 -7.39
C ALA A 46 -8.87 -14.42 -7.23
N GLU A 47 -10.17 -14.74 -7.11
CA GLU A 47 -11.22 -13.75 -6.84
C GLU A 47 -10.99 -13.00 -5.52
N SER A 48 -10.56 -13.70 -4.48
CA SER A 48 -10.26 -13.10 -3.16
C SER A 48 -9.07 -12.14 -3.25
N VAL A 49 -8.03 -12.50 -4.02
CA VAL A 49 -6.87 -11.64 -4.28
C VAL A 49 -7.28 -10.42 -5.09
N ASP A 50 -8.06 -10.58 -6.15
CA ASP A 50 -8.53 -9.47 -6.97
C ASP A 50 -9.39 -8.50 -6.15
N GLU A 51 -10.24 -9.00 -5.25
CA GLU A 51 -10.99 -8.15 -4.32
C GLU A 51 -10.06 -7.39 -3.38
N ALA A 52 -9.09 -8.06 -2.76
CA ALA A 52 -8.12 -7.42 -1.88
C ALA A 52 -7.30 -6.34 -2.61
N VAL A 53 -6.92 -6.57 -3.88
CA VAL A 53 -6.24 -5.59 -4.73
C VAL A 53 -7.13 -4.38 -4.99
N ARG A 54 -8.40 -4.60 -5.36
CA ARG A 54 -9.38 -3.54 -5.58
C ARG A 54 -9.64 -2.72 -4.31
N GLU A 55 -9.84 -3.37 -3.17
CA GLU A 55 -10.02 -2.69 -1.89
C GLU A 55 -8.78 -1.90 -1.48
N GLY A 56 -7.59 -2.50 -1.66
CA GLY A 56 -6.34 -1.80 -1.42
C GLY A 56 -6.20 -0.54 -2.28
N ALA A 57 -6.65 -0.59 -3.54
CA ALA A 57 -6.66 0.58 -4.43
C ALA A 57 -7.68 1.64 -3.96
N ARG A 58 -8.88 1.23 -3.54
CA ARG A 58 -9.90 2.13 -2.96
C ARG A 58 -9.38 2.85 -1.72
N LEU A 59 -8.78 2.11 -0.78
CA LEU A 59 -8.19 2.67 0.44
C LEU A 59 -7.05 3.65 0.12
N ARG A 60 -6.14 3.29 -0.78
CA ARG A 60 -5.06 4.20 -1.21
C ARG A 60 -5.61 5.48 -1.82
N ALA A 61 -6.62 5.40 -2.69
CA ALA A 61 -7.25 6.58 -3.28
C ALA A 61 -7.86 7.50 -2.21
N PHE A 62 -8.53 6.91 -1.20
CA PHE A 62 -9.06 7.66 -0.07
C PHE A 62 -7.95 8.37 0.73
N LEU A 63 -6.86 7.66 1.08
CA LEU A 63 -5.74 8.23 1.84
C LEU A 63 -5.04 9.36 1.06
N VAL A 64 -4.87 9.22 -0.26
CA VAL A 64 -4.30 10.28 -1.11
C VAL A 64 -5.20 11.52 -1.16
N ALA A 65 -6.52 11.33 -1.23
CA ALA A 65 -7.46 12.44 -1.16
C ALA A 65 -7.43 13.13 0.21
N ASP A 66 -7.30 12.36 1.29
CA ASP A 66 -7.18 12.90 2.64
C ASP A 66 -5.84 13.63 2.86
N LEU A 67 -4.75 13.12 2.28
CA LEU A 67 -3.46 13.80 2.30
C LEU A 67 -3.54 15.20 1.67
N ALA A 68 -4.22 15.33 0.52
CA ALA A 68 -4.44 16.62 -0.11
C ALA A 68 -5.28 17.57 0.79
N ARG A 69 -6.28 17.04 1.49
CA ARG A 69 -7.10 17.80 2.46
C ARG A 69 -6.26 18.29 3.64
N TYR A 70 -5.46 17.42 4.24
CA TYR A 70 -4.53 17.80 5.30
C TYR A 70 -3.52 18.85 4.82
N ARG A 71 -2.99 18.70 3.61
CA ARG A 71 -2.05 19.67 3.00
C ARG A 71 -2.69 21.05 2.83
N ALA A 72 -3.94 21.10 2.36
CA ALA A 72 -4.66 22.36 2.15
C ALA A 72 -4.96 23.12 3.44
N ALA A 73 -5.00 22.43 4.59
CA ALA A 73 -5.29 23.02 5.90
C ALA A 73 -4.02 23.36 6.72
N LEU A 74 -2.84 23.30 6.11
CA LEU A 74 -1.59 23.69 6.77
C LEU A 74 -1.58 25.19 7.12
N PRO A 75 -0.92 25.59 8.23
CA PRO A 75 -0.08 24.75 9.11
C PRO A 75 -0.85 23.99 10.21
N GLY A 76 -2.15 24.24 10.39
CA GLY A 76 -2.94 23.71 11.52
C GLY A 76 -3.03 22.19 11.58
N THR A 77 -2.77 21.52 10.45
CA THR A 77 -2.82 20.07 10.27
C THR A 77 -1.46 19.39 10.20
N ALA A 78 -0.36 20.08 10.50
CA ALA A 78 1.00 19.59 10.26
C ALA A 78 1.27 18.18 10.82
N ALA A 79 0.84 17.88 12.04
CA ALA A 79 1.04 16.56 12.63
C ALA A 79 0.32 15.44 11.84
N GLY A 80 -0.95 15.67 11.45
CA GLY A 80 -1.73 14.73 10.65
C GLY A 80 -1.20 14.57 9.23
N TYR A 81 -0.80 15.67 8.60
CA TYR A 81 -0.18 15.66 7.28
C TYR A 81 1.11 14.82 7.27
N LEU A 82 2.01 15.04 8.23
CA LEU A 82 3.30 14.33 8.28
C LEU A 82 3.13 12.84 8.57
N ALA A 83 2.23 12.47 9.49
CA ALA A 83 1.93 11.07 9.79
C ALA A 83 1.34 10.35 8.57
N LEU A 84 0.33 10.95 7.94
CA LEU A 84 -0.33 10.38 6.77
C LEU A 84 0.62 10.29 5.57
N LEU A 85 1.49 11.30 5.38
CA LEU A 85 2.50 11.26 4.32
C LEU A 85 3.46 10.08 4.50
N ASP A 86 3.93 9.82 5.71
CA ASP A 86 4.84 8.69 5.97
C ASP A 86 4.18 7.33 5.68
N ASP A 87 2.90 7.20 6.07
CA ASP A 87 2.09 6.01 5.81
C ASP A 87 1.93 5.76 4.30
N VAL A 88 1.50 6.76 3.53
CA VAL A 88 1.27 6.57 2.09
C VAL A 88 2.58 6.38 1.32
N LEU A 89 3.69 7.01 1.73
CA LEU A 89 5.01 6.79 1.14
C LEU A 89 5.48 5.34 1.36
N SER A 90 5.16 4.76 2.51
CA SER A 90 5.45 3.35 2.80
C SER A 90 4.58 2.40 1.96
N GLY A 91 3.39 2.86 1.54
CA GLY A 91 2.53 2.20 0.57
C GLY A 91 2.89 2.44 -0.91
N GLY A 92 4.03 3.07 -1.21
CA GLY A 92 4.50 3.29 -2.58
C GLY A 92 3.96 4.55 -3.27
N TYR A 93 3.36 5.48 -2.52
CA TYR A 93 2.94 6.77 -3.05
C TYR A 93 4.13 7.55 -3.64
N GLN A 94 3.91 8.18 -4.79
CA GLN A 94 4.89 9.06 -5.43
C GLN A 94 4.60 10.50 -4.99
N PRO A 95 5.51 11.14 -4.23
CA PRO A 95 5.29 12.48 -3.72
C PRO A 95 5.22 13.51 -4.84
N THR A 96 4.30 14.46 -4.71
CA THR A 96 4.08 15.53 -5.68
C THR A 96 4.95 16.76 -5.39
N PRO A 97 5.13 17.68 -6.35
CA PRO A 97 5.79 18.96 -6.10
C PRO A 97 5.17 19.74 -4.93
N ASP A 98 3.85 19.66 -4.77
CA ASP A 98 3.12 20.29 -3.66
C ASP A 98 3.48 19.69 -2.31
N ASP A 99 3.73 18.38 -2.24
CA ASP A 99 4.19 17.73 -1.00
C ASP A 99 5.57 18.23 -0.61
N LEU A 100 6.48 18.32 -1.60
CA LEU A 100 7.80 18.89 -1.38
C LEU A 100 7.72 20.37 -0.96
N ALA A 101 6.77 21.14 -1.51
CA ALA A 101 6.55 22.53 -1.12
C ALA A 101 6.02 22.63 0.32
N ALA A 102 5.04 21.81 0.69
CA ALA A 102 4.47 21.74 2.04
C ALA A 102 5.54 21.38 3.08
N LEU A 103 6.36 20.37 2.81
CA LEU A 103 7.47 19.98 3.70
C LEU A 103 8.51 21.09 3.87
N ARG A 104 8.84 21.81 2.78
CA ARG A 104 9.75 22.98 2.86
C ARG A 104 9.17 24.16 3.61
N ALA A 105 7.84 24.30 3.67
CA ALA A 105 7.15 25.34 4.43
C ALA A 105 7.13 25.05 5.94
N LEU A 106 7.15 23.77 6.34
CA LEU A 106 7.21 23.31 7.73
C LEU A 106 8.64 23.32 8.30
N ARG A 107 9.37 24.43 8.11
CA ARG A 107 10.75 24.58 8.58
C ARG A 107 10.83 24.49 10.11
N GLY A 108 11.91 23.89 10.61
CA GLY A 108 12.14 23.67 12.04
C GLY A 108 11.48 22.39 12.59
N ASN A 109 10.70 21.66 11.78
CA ASN A 109 10.17 20.36 12.15
C ASN A 109 11.11 19.24 11.65
N ALA A 110 11.67 18.46 12.57
CA ALA A 110 12.61 17.37 12.25
C ALA A 110 11.96 16.26 11.41
N THR A 111 10.69 15.92 11.69
CA THR A 111 9.94 14.93 10.90
C THR A 111 9.71 15.40 9.48
N ALA A 112 9.38 16.68 9.28
CA ALA A 112 9.24 17.26 7.94
C ALA A 112 10.55 17.23 7.15
N ALA A 113 11.69 17.49 7.80
CA ALA A 113 13.00 17.39 7.17
C ALA A 113 13.32 15.94 6.74
N ALA A 114 13.11 14.96 7.61
CA ALA A 114 13.34 13.54 7.28
C ALA A 114 12.46 13.06 6.12
N LEU A 115 11.18 13.44 6.12
CA LEU A 115 10.26 13.12 5.03
C LEU A 115 10.64 13.82 3.72
N LEU A 116 11.15 15.06 3.77
CA LEU A 116 11.61 15.77 2.59
C LEU A 116 12.77 15.03 1.90
N ASP A 117 13.73 14.54 2.68
CA ASP A 117 14.88 13.80 2.14
C ASP A 117 14.44 12.44 1.57
N ARG A 118 13.51 11.74 2.24
CA ARG A 118 12.89 10.52 1.69
C ARG A 118 12.19 10.79 0.36
N CYS A 119 11.38 11.84 0.28
CA CYS A 119 10.64 12.21 -0.93
C CYS A 119 11.57 12.56 -2.10
N ARG A 120 12.68 13.26 -1.83
CA ARG A 120 13.71 13.56 -2.85
C ARG A 120 14.33 12.29 -3.41
N GLY A 121 14.72 11.35 -2.55
CA GLY A 121 15.29 10.07 -3.00
C GLY A 121 14.30 9.21 -3.80
N ILE A 122 13.00 9.34 -3.55
CA ILE A 122 11.96 8.71 -4.39
C ILE A 122 11.86 9.41 -5.75
N ALA A 123 11.78 10.74 -5.78
CA ALA A 123 11.69 11.52 -7.01
C ALA A 123 12.92 11.31 -7.92
N GLU A 124 14.12 11.26 -7.36
CA GLU A 124 15.36 10.99 -8.11
C GLU A 124 15.37 9.62 -8.78
N ARG A 125 14.80 8.60 -8.11
CA ARG A 125 14.68 7.25 -8.69
C ARG A 125 13.62 7.17 -9.79
N ALA A 126 12.61 8.03 -9.77
CA ALA A 126 11.57 8.04 -10.80
C ALA A 126 12.04 8.68 -12.12
N VAL A 127 13.13 9.45 -12.10
CA VAL A 127 13.68 10.15 -13.29
C VAL A 127 14.84 9.38 -13.94
N ARG A 128 15.39 8.37 -13.25
CA ARG A 128 16.45 7.48 -13.80
C ARG A 128 15.84 6.27 -14.48
#